data_AF-A0A0E3L240-F1
#
_entry.id   AF-A0A0E3L240-F1
#
_cell.length_a   1.000
_cell.length_b   1.000
_cell.length_c   1.000
_cell.angle_alpha   90.00
_cell.angle_beta   90.00
_cell.angle_gamma   90.00
#
_symmetry.space_group_name_H-M   'P 1'
#
loop_
_entity.id
_entity.type
_entity.pdbx_description
1 polymer ?
#
loop_
_entity_poly.entity_id
_entity_poly.type
_entity_poly.pdbx_seq_one_letter_code
_entity_poly.pdbx_strand_id
1 'polypeptide(L)'
;MLKKNLGILFLAICLILTTVPTTLGAQNTITVNPTSGTDAQTAINNAINSVASGATSSNPGYVLLGTGTYQISAPIILKSNVVLKGAGDSTIIYATGSVCNSEGSPAYVFGSGVSNVEVSNLQFKSAATGPSDGGHGDYRNCIKLTSSTNSKVHDILFTRYLYGDGVRISRSSGIEVYNCRMKSSGHDGVAFLSGTKDSRMYNCYVEVQTNTGVRIDNCANIEVDHNTFTGSAGSGWCCVELENTLTNVNVHHNIMHDYKGSSSSAGVGNWNAKGSINVHDNVMWNVSPYIEVGSGTNILGPSDHSVENWVAKGYGYGSIGNSLTAVTETKETEVATTNDQTIVNDNTVTETSSAVTETASEQEVEAGNVSNATGIVIDNRLREASPNTVYQDKVYIDIGGRPGVGRYRDLLLFDLSEYNDAENITNATLSLYWYYPDGRERPEDAVVEIYRPAVAWDPENVTWNSRDDGVHWTHPGGDWFDMNNISQGDAPYATITLNGSDIPDNRYYELNVTDLVKEYVNGEYENTGFLIKTRTENADYVAFYSSEVEDEKKRPMLNIEEKAVV
;
A
#
# COMPACT_ATOMS: atom_id res chain seq x y z
N MET A 1 55.20 -11.38 -73.79
CA MET A 1 54.76 -12.18 -72.62
C MET A 1 54.50 -11.22 -71.46
N LEU A 2 53.47 -11.52 -70.66
CA LEU A 2 52.94 -10.76 -69.50
C LEU A 2 52.19 -9.46 -69.82
N LYS A 3 51.07 -9.10 -69.18
CA LYS A 3 50.07 -9.79 -68.32
C LYS A 3 48.90 -8.79 -68.23
N LYS A 4 47.66 -9.29 -68.29
CA LYS A 4 46.44 -8.53 -67.94
C LYS A 4 46.57 -7.95 -66.54
N ASN A 5 46.13 -6.72 -66.31
CA ASN A 5 45.65 -6.29 -64.99
C ASN A 5 44.40 -5.43 -65.15
N LEU A 6 43.34 -5.96 -64.54
CA LEU A 6 42.00 -5.44 -64.42
C LEU A 6 42.03 -4.32 -63.35
N GLY A 7 41.74 -3.08 -63.74
CA GLY A 7 41.62 -1.96 -62.81
C GLY A 7 40.30 -2.07 -62.03
N ILE A 8 40.40 -2.28 -60.72
CA ILE A 8 39.28 -2.24 -59.78
C ILE A 8 38.93 -0.77 -59.52
N LEU A 9 37.70 -0.40 -59.87
CA LEU A 9 37.09 0.89 -59.57
C LEU A 9 36.69 0.90 -58.08
N PHE A 10 37.39 1.69 -57.26
CA PHE A 10 36.97 1.97 -55.89
C PHE A 10 35.83 3.00 -55.92
N LEU A 11 34.60 2.54 -55.73
CA LEU A 11 33.44 3.41 -55.48
C LEU A 11 33.45 3.78 -54.00
N ALA A 12 33.94 4.98 -53.66
CA ALA A 12 33.81 5.54 -52.33
C ALA A 12 32.33 5.92 -52.12
N ILE A 13 31.56 5.03 -51.49
CA ILE A 13 30.24 5.34 -50.98
C ILE A 13 30.45 6.22 -49.74
N CYS A 14 30.23 7.53 -49.88
CA CYS A 14 30.06 8.42 -48.74
C CYS A 14 28.84 7.97 -47.94
N LEU A 15 29.06 7.20 -46.89
CA LEU A 15 28.10 6.92 -45.85
C LEU A 15 27.87 8.23 -45.10
N ILE A 16 26.85 9.00 -45.51
CA ILE A 16 26.33 10.08 -44.68
C ILE A 16 25.60 9.40 -43.52
N LEU A 17 26.36 9.07 -42.47
CA LEU A 17 25.82 8.91 -41.13
C LEU A 17 25.21 10.26 -40.76
N THR A 18 23.93 10.44 -41.07
CA THR A 18 23.12 11.39 -40.32
C THR A 18 23.06 10.80 -38.92
N THR A 19 23.96 11.27 -38.06
CA THR A 19 23.73 11.20 -36.63
C THR A 19 22.43 11.94 -36.41
N VAL A 20 21.32 11.20 -36.34
CA VAL A 20 20.10 11.69 -35.72
C VAL A 20 20.58 12.12 -34.35
N PRO A 21 20.53 13.43 -34.01
CA PRO A 21 20.82 13.81 -32.66
C PRO A 21 19.82 13.02 -31.83
N THR A 22 20.31 12.15 -30.95
CA THR A 22 19.53 11.73 -29.80
C THR A 22 19.33 12.99 -28.97
N THR A 23 18.40 13.84 -29.40
CA THR A 23 17.73 14.72 -28.48
C THR A 23 17.08 13.75 -27.49
N LEU A 24 17.70 13.61 -26.33
CA LEU A 24 17.00 13.19 -25.12
C LEU A 24 15.85 14.18 -24.98
N GLY A 25 14.74 13.88 -25.66
CA GLY A 25 13.56 14.74 -25.66
C GLY A 25 13.07 14.73 -24.23
N ALA A 26 13.05 15.91 -23.60
CA ALA A 26 12.51 16.05 -22.26
C ALA A 26 11.15 15.34 -22.19
N GLN A 27 10.96 14.53 -21.16
CA GLN A 27 9.74 13.76 -20.94
C GLN A 27 8.54 14.70 -20.99
N ASN A 28 7.63 14.46 -21.94
CA ASN A 28 6.52 15.36 -22.17
C ASN A 28 5.45 15.15 -21.08
N THR A 29 5.32 16.12 -20.18
CA THR A 29 4.44 16.05 -19.02
C THR A 29 3.47 17.22 -19.05
N ILE A 30 2.18 16.93 -18.92
CA ILE A 30 1.11 17.93 -18.81
C ILE A 30 0.31 17.65 -17.56
N THR A 31 0.12 18.68 -16.73
CA THR A 31 -0.79 18.63 -15.58
C THR A 31 -2.15 19.20 -15.97
N VAL A 32 -3.22 18.48 -15.65
CA VAL A 32 -4.62 18.90 -15.83
C VAL A 32 -5.27 18.97 -14.45
N ASN A 33 -5.79 20.13 -14.09
CA ASN A 33 -6.55 20.34 -12.85
C ASN A 33 -8.05 20.39 -13.15
N PRO A 34 -8.92 19.98 -12.21
CA PRO A 34 -10.36 20.03 -12.43
C PRO A 34 -10.82 21.49 -12.49
N THR A 35 -11.73 21.78 -13.41
CA THR A 35 -12.29 23.12 -13.63
C THR A 35 -13.78 23.09 -13.29
N SER A 36 -14.25 24.07 -12.52
CA SER A 36 -15.63 24.10 -12.05
C SER A 36 -16.61 24.21 -13.22
N GLY A 37 -17.55 23.25 -13.34
CA GLY A 37 -18.67 23.32 -14.27
C GLY A 37 -18.33 23.02 -15.74
N THR A 38 -17.09 22.65 -16.07
CA THR A 38 -16.68 22.25 -17.42
C THR A 38 -16.44 20.76 -17.53
N ASP A 39 -16.66 20.23 -18.72
CA ASP A 39 -16.46 18.84 -19.06
C ASP A 39 -14.96 18.51 -19.11
N ALA A 40 -14.50 17.80 -18.09
CA ALA A 40 -13.09 17.61 -17.84
C ALA A 40 -12.41 16.72 -18.88
N GLN A 41 -13.17 15.86 -19.58
CA GLN A 41 -12.63 14.90 -20.54
C GLN A 41 -11.91 15.58 -21.71
N THR A 42 -12.34 16.78 -22.11
CA THR A 42 -11.82 17.51 -23.26
C THR A 42 -10.40 17.99 -22.97
N ALA A 43 -10.19 18.54 -21.77
CA ALA A 43 -8.86 18.96 -21.31
C ALA A 43 -7.92 17.75 -21.18
N ILE A 44 -8.40 16.64 -20.62
CA ILE A 44 -7.61 15.41 -20.47
C ILE A 44 -7.25 14.84 -21.85
N ASN A 45 -8.21 14.73 -22.78
CA ASN A 45 -7.96 14.22 -24.13
C ASN A 45 -6.98 15.11 -24.91
N ASN A 46 -7.07 16.43 -24.76
CA ASN A 46 -6.11 17.34 -25.37
C ASN A 46 -4.70 17.15 -24.80
N ALA A 47 -4.57 16.97 -23.49
CA ALA A 47 -3.30 16.65 -22.85
C ALA A 47 -2.75 15.31 -23.35
N ILE A 48 -3.57 14.25 -23.39
CA ILE A 48 -3.19 12.93 -23.91
C ILE A 48 -2.69 13.04 -25.35
N ASN A 49 -3.43 13.71 -26.23
CA ASN A 49 -3.03 13.89 -27.62
C ASN A 49 -1.70 14.67 -27.76
N SER A 50 -1.48 15.65 -26.89
CA SER A 50 -0.25 16.44 -26.88
C SER A 50 0.95 15.63 -26.42
N VAL A 51 0.83 14.87 -25.32
CA VAL A 51 1.95 14.06 -24.81
C VAL A 51 2.22 12.82 -25.67
N ALA A 52 1.20 12.26 -26.31
CA ALA A 52 1.35 11.14 -27.24
C ALA A 52 2.20 11.49 -28.48
N SER A 53 2.25 12.78 -28.86
CA SER A 53 3.08 13.25 -29.97
C SER A 53 4.56 13.19 -29.60
N GLY A 54 5.19 12.04 -29.83
CA GLY A 54 6.60 11.78 -29.53
C GLY A 54 6.84 10.79 -28.39
N ALA A 55 5.77 10.28 -27.75
CA ALA A 55 5.89 9.27 -26.70
C ALA A 55 6.35 7.92 -27.28
N THR A 56 7.34 7.32 -26.65
CA THR A 56 7.85 5.98 -26.96
C THR A 56 7.81 5.10 -25.72
N SER A 57 8.00 3.78 -25.88
CA SER A 57 8.04 2.86 -24.74
C SER A 57 9.18 3.16 -23.75
N SER A 58 10.25 3.82 -24.19
CA SER A 58 11.38 4.24 -23.36
C SER A 58 11.30 5.70 -22.88
N ASN A 59 10.35 6.49 -23.41
CA ASN A 59 10.11 7.88 -23.03
C ASN A 59 8.60 8.16 -23.08
N PRO A 60 7.85 7.75 -22.04
CA PRO A 60 6.40 7.88 -22.04
C PRO A 60 5.97 9.35 -21.95
N GLY A 61 4.78 9.65 -22.48
CA GLY A 61 4.09 10.91 -22.24
C GLY A 61 3.27 10.83 -20.96
N TYR A 62 3.26 11.88 -20.15
CA TYR A 62 2.60 11.89 -18.84
C TYR A 62 1.47 12.92 -18.80
N VAL A 63 0.28 12.47 -18.48
CA VAL A 63 -0.86 13.32 -18.11
C VAL A 63 -1.10 13.15 -16.61
N LEU A 64 -0.73 14.18 -15.85
CA LEU A 64 -0.91 14.22 -14.40
C LEU A 64 -2.23 14.91 -14.08
N LEU A 65 -3.11 14.23 -13.37
CA LEU A 65 -4.36 14.80 -12.87
C LEU A 65 -4.14 15.24 -11.42
N GLY A 66 -4.29 16.53 -11.14
CA GLY A 66 -4.31 17.05 -9.78
C GLY A 66 -5.48 16.52 -8.94
N THR A 67 -5.54 16.95 -7.68
CA THR A 67 -6.64 16.60 -6.78
C THR A 67 -7.95 17.27 -7.22
N GLY A 68 -9.07 16.60 -6.95
CA GLY A 68 -10.43 17.08 -7.15
C GLY A 68 -11.25 16.22 -8.12
N THR A 69 -12.45 16.70 -8.46
CA THR A 69 -13.43 15.93 -9.25
C THR A 69 -13.46 16.37 -10.70
N TYR A 70 -13.21 15.41 -11.60
CA TYR A 70 -13.25 15.54 -13.05
C TYR A 70 -14.57 14.96 -13.54
N GLN A 71 -15.58 15.83 -13.64
CA GLN A 71 -16.85 15.44 -14.23
C GLN A 71 -16.68 15.26 -15.75
N ILE A 72 -17.01 14.06 -16.25
CA ILE A 72 -16.92 13.73 -17.67
C ILE A 72 -18.31 13.61 -18.29
N SER A 73 -18.46 13.98 -19.56
CA SER A 73 -19.65 13.67 -20.37
C SER A 73 -19.36 12.74 -21.55
N ALA A 74 -18.08 12.50 -21.85
CA ALA A 74 -17.64 11.58 -22.89
C ALA A 74 -16.37 10.81 -22.45
N PRO A 75 -15.93 9.79 -23.21
CA PRO A 75 -14.75 9.01 -22.86
C PRO A 75 -13.44 9.82 -22.83
N ILE A 76 -12.56 9.45 -21.92
CA ILE A 76 -11.13 9.76 -21.96
C ILE A 76 -10.47 8.68 -22.84
N ILE A 77 -9.83 9.09 -23.93
CA ILE A 77 -9.27 8.20 -24.95
C ILE A 77 -7.76 8.08 -24.76
N LEU A 78 -7.30 6.89 -24.37
CA LEU A 78 -5.88 6.59 -24.18
C LEU A 78 -5.14 6.52 -25.53
N LYS A 79 -3.83 6.75 -25.48
CA LYS A 79 -2.89 6.62 -26.61
C LYS A 79 -1.67 5.82 -26.15
N SER A 80 -1.05 5.08 -27.07
CA SER A 80 0.12 4.26 -26.74
C SER A 80 1.24 5.08 -26.10
N ASN A 81 1.97 4.46 -25.18
CA ASN A 81 3.08 5.07 -24.43
C ASN A 81 2.68 6.27 -23.56
N VAL A 82 1.40 6.39 -23.18
CA VAL A 82 0.92 7.45 -22.30
C VAL A 82 0.56 6.91 -20.93
N VAL A 83 1.03 7.61 -19.91
CA VAL A 83 0.67 7.44 -18.50
C VAL A 83 -0.39 8.47 -18.13
N LEU A 84 -1.56 8.02 -17.69
CA LEU A 84 -2.61 8.84 -17.10
C LEU A 84 -2.62 8.59 -15.59
N LYS A 85 -2.09 9.54 -14.82
CA LYS A 85 -1.83 9.36 -13.39
C LYS A 85 -2.50 10.44 -12.57
N GLY A 86 -3.29 10.07 -11.57
CA GLY A 86 -3.83 11.00 -10.59
C GLY A 86 -2.91 11.26 -9.39
N ALA A 87 -3.37 12.10 -8.47
CA ALA A 87 -2.70 12.43 -7.22
C ALA A 87 -3.10 11.49 -6.06
N GLY A 88 -3.69 10.34 -6.36
CA GLY A 88 -4.28 9.39 -5.40
C GLY A 88 -5.81 9.43 -5.39
N ASP A 89 -6.42 8.89 -4.33
CA ASP A 89 -7.88 8.77 -4.21
C ASP A 89 -8.61 10.12 -4.33
N SER A 90 -7.95 11.22 -3.98
CA SER A 90 -8.50 12.58 -4.12
C SER A 90 -8.66 13.04 -5.58
N THR A 91 -8.14 12.31 -6.57
CA THR A 91 -8.39 12.55 -8.00
C THR A 91 -9.55 11.68 -8.45
N ILE A 92 -10.73 12.28 -8.68
CA ILE A 92 -11.97 11.54 -8.92
C ILE A 92 -12.41 11.73 -10.37
N ILE A 93 -12.47 10.65 -11.15
CA ILE A 93 -13.23 10.61 -12.41
C ILE A 93 -14.70 10.36 -12.05
N TYR A 94 -15.56 11.33 -12.35
CA TYR A 94 -16.99 11.26 -12.03
C TYR A 94 -17.86 11.18 -13.28
N ALA A 95 -18.66 10.11 -13.36
CA ALA A 95 -19.58 9.87 -14.47
C ALA A 95 -21.04 9.80 -14.01
N THR A 96 -21.93 10.51 -14.72
CA THR A 96 -23.37 10.37 -14.55
C THR A 96 -23.91 9.18 -15.34
N GLY A 97 -25.17 8.79 -15.11
CA GLY A 97 -25.81 7.68 -15.82
C GLY A 97 -25.96 7.86 -17.35
N SER A 98 -25.74 9.07 -17.87
CA SER A 98 -25.78 9.37 -19.31
C SER A 98 -24.46 9.15 -20.04
N VAL A 99 -23.34 8.97 -19.32
CA VAL A 99 -22.01 8.83 -19.93
C VAL A 99 -21.83 7.40 -20.41
N CYS A 100 -21.43 7.19 -21.68
CA CYS A 100 -21.13 5.86 -22.23
C CYS A 100 -22.26 4.83 -22.03
N ASN A 101 -23.53 5.24 -22.19
CA ASN A 101 -24.70 4.53 -21.68
C ASN A 101 -25.42 3.61 -22.70
N SER A 102 -24.79 3.29 -23.82
CA SER A 102 -25.36 2.39 -24.83
C SER A 102 -24.43 1.23 -25.13
N GLU A 103 -25.00 0.09 -25.53
CA GLU A 103 -24.25 -1.09 -25.96
C GLU A 103 -23.18 -0.74 -27.02
N GLY A 104 -22.00 -1.34 -26.89
CA GLY A 104 -20.84 -1.06 -27.72
C GLY A 104 -20.11 0.24 -27.40
N SER A 105 -20.60 1.05 -26.44
CA SER A 105 -19.91 2.28 -26.04
C SER A 105 -18.48 2.03 -25.54
N PRO A 106 -17.59 3.02 -25.67
CA PRO A 106 -16.35 3.08 -24.90
C PRO A 106 -16.61 3.06 -23.39
N ALA A 107 -15.57 2.80 -22.59
CA ALA A 107 -15.59 3.06 -21.15
C ALA A 107 -15.37 4.54 -20.83
N TYR A 108 -15.43 4.92 -19.55
CA TYR A 108 -15.05 6.26 -19.09
C TYR A 108 -13.59 6.57 -19.42
N VAL A 109 -12.69 5.61 -19.21
CA VAL A 109 -11.31 5.61 -19.71
C VAL A 109 -11.14 4.45 -20.67
N PHE A 110 -10.79 4.75 -21.92
CA PHE A 110 -10.85 3.79 -23.02
C PHE A 110 -9.55 3.71 -23.81
N GLY A 111 -8.97 2.50 -23.87
CA GLY A 111 -7.88 2.13 -24.76
C GLY A 111 -8.34 1.13 -25.81
N SER A 112 -8.09 1.42 -27.09
CA SER A 112 -8.40 0.53 -28.20
C SER A 112 -7.24 0.50 -29.18
N GLY A 113 -6.59 -0.66 -29.35
CA GLY A 113 -5.43 -0.77 -30.23
C GLY A 113 -4.19 -0.04 -29.70
N VAL A 114 -4.07 0.11 -28.38
CA VAL A 114 -2.99 0.87 -27.73
C VAL A 114 -2.00 -0.05 -27.00
N SER A 115 -0.77 0.41 -26.82
CA SER A 115 0.29 -0.34 -26.13
C SER A 115 1.00 0.52 -25.11
N ASN A 116 1.52 -0.09 -24.04
CA ASN A 116 2.31 0.62 -23.02
C ASN A 116 1.54 1.80 -22.39
N VAL A 117 0.26 1.58 -22.08
CA VAL A 117 -0.55 2.58 -21.36
C VAL A 117 -0.59 2.26 -19.87
N GLU A 118 -0.58 3.30 -19.05
CA GLU A 118 -0.75 3.18 -17.60
C GLU A 118 -1.88 4.08 -17.14
N VAL A 119 -2.76 3.55 -16.30
CA VAL A 119 -3.80 4.31 -15.59
C VAL A 119 -3.60 4.06 -14.10
N SER A 120 -3.24 5.11 -13.35
CA SER A 120 -2.87 4.94 -11.94
C SER A 120 -3.26 6.09 -11.00
N ASN A 121 -3.30 5.78 -9.70
CA ASN A 121 -3.46 6.73 -8.60
C ASN A 121 -4.69 7.65 -8.72
N LEU A 122 -5.87 7.06 -8.98
CA LEU A 122 -7.11 7.82 -9.08
C LEU A 122 -8.32 7.02 -8.58
N GLN A 123 -9.45 7.69 -8.47
CA GLN A 123 -10.71 7.13 -8.04
C GLN A 123 -11.77 7.23 -9.14
N PHE A 124 -12.63 6.20 -9.24
CA PHE A 124 -13.89 6.29 -9.97
C PHE A 124 -15.08 6.43 -9.03
N LYS A 125 -15.96 7.39 -9.33
CA LYS A 125 -17.24 7.59 -8.67
C LYS A 125 -18.34 7.78 -9.71
N SER A 126 -19.56 7.37 -9.38
CA SER A 126 -20.70 7.55 -10.27
C SER A 126 -21.91 8.14 -9.55
N ALA A 127 -22.96 8.45 -10.32
CA ALA A 127 -24.27 8.82 -9.79
C ALA A 127 -25.14 7.61 -9.41
N ALA A 128 -24.64 6.38 -9.50
CA ALA A 128 -25.36 5.19 -9.05
C ALA A 128 -25.58 5.23 -7.53
N THR A 129 -26.76 4.79 -7.12
CA THR A 129 -27.26 4.85 -5.74
C THR A 129 -27.39 3.47 -5.09
N GLY A 130 -27.31 2.40 -5.88
CA GLY A 130 -27.39 1.04 -5.37
C GLY A 130 -27.05 -0.03 -6.41
N PRO A 131 -27.10 -1.32 -6.01
CA PRO A 131 -26.80 -2.44 -6.91
C PRO A 131 -27.70 -2.54 -8.14
N SER A 132 -28.96 -2.10 -8.03
CA SER A 132 -29.92 -2.10 -9.13
C SER A 132 -29.58 -1.12 -10.26
N ASP A 133 -28.75 -0.12 -9.99
CA ASP A 133 -28.29 0.83 -11.01
C ASP A 133 -27.17 0.22 -11.87
N GLY A 134 -26.50 -0.81 -11.35
CA GLY A 134 -25.56 -1.65 -12.07
C GLY A 134 -26.24 -2.40 -13.22
N GLY A 135 -25.63 -2.39 -14.41
CA GLY A 135 -26.19 -2.99 -15.62
C GLY A 135 -25.49 -4.28 -16.06
N HIS A 136 -26.24 -5.19 -16.69
CA HIS A 136 -25.73 -6.40 -17.34
C HIS A 136 -25.20 -6.16 -18.78
N GLY A 137 -24.63 -4.98 -19.04
CA GLY A 137 -24.25 -4.55 -20.40
C GLY A 137 -22.76 -4.24 -20.55
N ASP A 138 -22.27 -4.17 -21.78
CA ASP A 138 -20.86 -3.91 -22.10
C ASP A 138 -20.44 -2.42 -22.07
N TYR A 139 -21.26 -1.59 -21.43
CA TYR A 139 -21.23 -0.13 -21.44
C TYR A 139 -21.17 0.44 -20.01
N ARG A 140 -20.82 1.73 -19.86
CA ARG A 140 -20.57 2.39 -18.54
C ARG A 140 -19.48 1.74 -17.67
N ASN A 141 -18.55 1.01 -18.29
CA ASN A 141 -17.37 0.51 -17.57
C ASN A 141 -16.45 1.66 -17.20
N CYS A 142 -15.73 1.53 -16.09
CA CYS A 142 -14.77 2.57 -15.67
C CYS A 142 -13.56 2.58 -16.60
N ILE A 143 -12.90 1.44 -16.77
CA ILE A 143 -11.77 1.28 -17.69
C ILE A 143 -12.07 0.15 -18.68
N LYS A 144 -11.80 0.38 -19.97
CA LYS A 144 -11.86 -0.68 -21.00
C LYS A 144 -10.61 -0.65 -21.87
N LEU A 145 -9.94 -1.80 -21.95
CA LEU A 145 -8.81 -2.05 -22.84
C LEU A 145 -9.20 -3.14 -23.84
N THR A 146 -9.30 -2.78 -25.11
CA THR A 146 -9.56 -3.72 -26.20
C THR A 146 -8.40 -3.73 -27.17
N SER A 147 -8.01 -4.91 -27.64
CA SER A 147 -6.92 -5.03 -28.63
C SER A 147 -5.65 -4.30 -28.19
N SER A 148 -5.36 -4.28 -26.89
CA SER A 148 -4.30 -3.50 -26.28
C SER A 148 -3.19 -4.40 -25.74
N THR A 149 -1.98 -3.87 -25.57
CA THR A 149 -0.85 -4.66 -25.09
C THR A 149 0.00 -3.97 -24.02
N ASN A 150 0.65 -4.76 -23.17
CA ASN A 150 1.66 -4.30 -22.19
C ASN A 150 1.18 -3.09 -21.37
N SER A 151 0.01 -3.18 -20.77
CA SER A 151 -0.65 -2.02 -20.15
C SER A 151 -1.06 -2.31 -18.72
N LYS A 152 -1.05 -1.26 -17.89
CA LYS A 152 -1.20 -1.37 -16.45
C LYS A 152 -2.37 -0.53 -15.94
N VAL A 153 -3.12 -1.09 -15.01
CA VAL A 153 -4.17 -0.41 -14.25
C VAL A 153 -3.92 -0.66 -12.78
N HIS A 154 -3.55 0.36 -12.01
CA HIS A 154 -3.20 0.13 -10.61
C HIS A 154 -3.40 1.31 -9.67
N ASP A 155 -3.43 1.02 -8.38
CA ASP A 155 -3.66 2.01 -7.32
C ASP A 155 -4.97 2.80 -7.57
N ILE A 156 -6.00 2.09 -8.01
CA ILE A 156 -7.32 2.66 -8.33
C ILE A 156 -8.30 2.35 -7.20
N LEU A 157 -9.02 3.37 -6.76
CA LEU A 157 -10.19 3.21 -5.90
C LEU A 157 -11.48 3.20 -6.76
N PHE A 158 -12.16 2.06 -6.82
CA PHE A 158 -13.50 1.96 -7.39
C PHE A 158 -14.50 2.04 -6.25
N THR A 159 -15.14 3.20 -6.06
CA THR A 159 -16.05 3.39 -4.92
C THR A 159 -17.34 2.62 -5.08
N ARG A 160 -18.05 2.46 -3.95
CA ARG A 160 -19.34 1.79 -3.92
C ARG A 160 -20.34 2.43 -4.90
N TYR A 161 -21.06 1.56 -5.60
CA TYR A 161 -22.06 1.86 -6.63
C TYR A 161 -21.48 2.51 -7.88
N LEU A 162 -21.05 1.65 -8.80
CA LEU A 162 -20.70 1.99 -10.17
C LEU A 162 -21.70 1.32 -11.12
N TYR A 163 -21.74 1.76 -12.38
CA TYR A 163 -22.76 1.31 -13.34
C TYR A 163 -22.40 0.03 -14.11
N GLY A 164 -21.12 -0.21 -14.41
CA GLY A 164 -20.66 -1.37 -15.19
C GLY A 164 -19.41 -2.00 -14.57
N ASP A 165 -18.58 -2.62 -15.40
CA ASP A 165 -17.34 -3.25 -14.93
C ASP A 165 -16.35 -2.20 -14.38
N GLY A 166 -15.55 -2.59 -13.40
CA GLY A 166 -14.40 -1.78 -12.97
C GLY A 166 -13.35 -1.71 -14.09
N VAL A 167 -12.82 -2.87 -14.49
CA VAL A 167 -11.86 -2.98 -15.59
C VAL A 167 -12.30 -4.08 -16.56
N ARG A 168 -12.55 -3.71 -17.83
CA ARG A 168 -12.97 -4.62 -18.88
C ARG A 168 -11.89 -4.80 -19.93
N ILE A 169 -11.41 -6.02 -20.12
CA ILE A 169 -10.26 -6.34 -20.98
C ILE A 169 -10.71 -7.36 -22.03
N SER A 170 -10.45 -7.09 -23.30
CA SER A 170 -10.79 -8.02 -24.39
C SER A 170 -9.73 -8.01 -25.49
N ARG A 171 -9.48 -9.17 -26.12
CA ARG A 171 -8.54 -9.29 -27.26
C ARG A 171 -7.15 -8.68 -26.97
N SER A 172 -6.71 -8.66 -25.72
CA SER A 172 -5.52 -7.91 -25.27
C SER A 172 -4.44 -8.85 -24.72
N SER A 173 -3.21 -8.37 -24.53
CA SER A 173 -2.15 -9.20 -23.94
C SER A 173 -1.16 -8.43 -23.08
N GLY A 174 -0.64 -9.03 -22.01
CA GLY A 174 0.27 -8.32 -21.10
C GLY A 174 -0.45 -7.23 -20.32
N ILE A 175 -1.69 -7.48 -19.89
CA ILE A 175 -2.47 -6.52 -19.10
C ILE A 175 -2.35 -6.88 -17.63
N GLU A 176 -1.93 -5.91 -16.82
CA GLU A 176 -1.82 -6.06 -15.37
C GLU A 176 -2.83 -5.16 -14.66
N VAL A 177 -3.62 -5.74 -13.75
CA VAL A 177 -4.53 -5.00 -12.86
C VAL A 177 -4.12 -5.27 -11.42
N TYR A 178 -3.63 -4.27 -10.70
CA TYR A 178 -3.08 -4.50 -9.36
C TYR A 178 -3.23 -3.34 -8.38
N ASN A 179 -3.07 -3.61 -7.08
CA ASN A 179 -3.21 -2.62 -6.00
C ASN A 179 -4.55 -1.86 -6.00
N CYS A 180 -5.59 -2.44 -6.59
CA CYS A 180 -6.89 -1.78 -6.71
C CYS A 180 -7.79 -2.12 -5.52
N ARG A 181 -8.57 -1.13 -5.08
CA ARG A 181 -9.60 -1.27 -4.05
C ARG A 181 -10.96 -1.14 -4.72
N MET A 182 -11.61 -2.27 -4.97
CA MET A 182 -12.93 -2.36 -5.60
C MET A 182 -13.99 -2.52 -4.53
N LYS A 183 -14.53 -1.41 -4.04
CA LYS A 183 -15.59 -1.42 -3.00
C LYS A 183 -16.96 -1.75 -3.57
N SER A 184 -17.18 -1.51 -4.86
CA SER A 184 -18.24 -2.16 -5.63
C SER A 184 -18.17 -1.78 -7.10
N SER A 185 -18.46 -2.75 -7.98
CA SER A 185 -18.69 -2.53 -9.41
C SER A 185 -20.16 -2.82 -9.74
N GLY A 186 -20.65 -2.19 -10.82
CA GLY A 186 -22.01 -2.40 -11.31
C GLY A 186 -22.22 -3.74 -11.99
N HIS A 187 -21.14 -4.45 -12.30
CA HIS A 187 -21.17 -5.77 -12.90
C HIS A 187 -19.97 -6.60 -12.41
N ASP A 188 -18.88 -6.71 -13.17
CA ASP A 188 -17.65 -7.39 -12.76
C ASP A 188 -16.64 -6.41 -12.16
N GLY A 189 -15.86 -6.83 -11.16
CA GLY A 189 -14.71 -6.04 -10.68
C GLY A 189 -13.68 -5.89 -11.81
N VAL A 190 -13.18 -7.03 -12.29
CA VAL A 190 -12.33 -7.14 -13.48
C VAL A 190 -12.87 -8.23 -14.40
N ALA A 191 -12.93 -7.97 -15.70
CA ALA A 191 -13.33 -8.95 -16.70
C ALA A 191 -12.21 -9.14 -17.73
N PHE A 192 -11.57 -10.31 -17.72
CA PHE A 192 -10.74 -10.81 -18.82
C PHE A 192 -11.64 -11.58 -19.78
N LEU A 193 -11.83 -11.03 -20.98
CA LEU A 193 -12.78 -11.55 -21.95
C LEU A 193 -12.09 -12.05 -23.21
N SER A 194 -12.86 -12.82 -23.98
CA SER A 194 -12.50 -13.50 -25.22
C SER A 194 -11.30 -12.91 -25.98
N GLY A 195 -10.29 -13.75 -26.17
CA GLY A 195 -9.06 -13.41 -26.90
C GLY A 195 -8.01 -12.67 -26.06
N THR A 196 -8.25 -12.47 -24.77
CA THR A 196 -7.24 -11.91 -23.86
C THR A 196 -6.27 -13.00 -23.42
N LYS A 197 -4.99 -12.64 -23.29
CA LYS A 197 -3.96 -13.58 -22.84
C LYS A 197 -2.81 -12.94 -22.07
N ASP A 198 -1.97 -13.77 -21.46
CA ASP A 198 -0.71 -13.34 -20.82
C ASP A 198 -0.93 -12.14 -19.88
N SER A 199 -1.97 -12.22 -19.04
CA SER A 199 -2.49 -11.09 -18.26
C SER A 199 -2.77 -11.51 -16.83
N ARG A 200 -2.71 -10.56 -15.90
CA ARG A 200 -2.72 -10.86 -14.46
C ARG A 200 -3.55 -9.86 -13.67
N MET A 201 -4.31 -10.33 -12.70
CA MET A 201 -4.89 -9.51 -11.66
C MET A 201 -4.33 -9.91 -10.30
N TYR A 202 -3.74 -8.97 -9.59
CA TYR A 202 -3.08 -9.30 -8.33
C TYR A 202 -3.11 -8.20 -7.30
N ASN A 203 -2.95 -8.55 -6.03
CA ASN A 203 -2.92 -7.59 -4.94
C ASN A 203 -4.10 -6.60 -4.97
N CYS A 204 -5.32 -7.08 -5.21
CA CYS A 204 -6.53 -6.27 -5.18
C CYS A 204 -7.46 -6.67 -4.04
N TYR A 205 -8.12 -5.69 -3.45
CA TYR A 205 -9.27 -5.90 -2.57
C TYR A 205 -10.54 -5.76 -3.39
N VAL A 206 -11.41 -6.77 -3.35
CA VAL A 206 -12.65 -6.80 -4.14
C VAL A 206 -13.83 -7.15 -3.25
N GLU A 207 -14.78 -6.23 -3.19
CA GLU A 207 -16.07 -6.42 -2.58
C GLU A 207 -17.10 -6.69 -3.68
N VAL A 208 -17.43 -7.97 -3.84
CA VAL A 208 -18.37 -8.46 -4.85
C VAL A 208 -19.78 -7.97 -4.51
N GLN A 209 -20.42 -7.34 -5.49
CA GLN A 209 -21.75 -6.75 -5.31
C GLN A 209 -22.78 -7.23 -6.33
N THR A 210 -22.49 -7.15 -7.63
CA THR A 210 -23.55 -7.29 -8.65
C THR A 210 -23.44 -8.57 -9.45
N ASN A 211 -22.27 -8.90 -9.98
CA ASN A 211 -22.05 -10.15 -10.70
C ASN A 211 -20.87 -10.94 -10.11
N THR A 212 -19.64 -10.55 -10.41
CA THR A 212 -18.45 -11.27 -9.92
C THR A 212 -17.33 -10.34 -9.51
N GLY A 213 -16.38 -10.87 -8.72
CA GLY A 213 -15.14 -10.16 -8.44
C GLY A 213 -14.24 -10.13 -9.67
N VAL A 214 -13.98 -11.29 -10.25
CA VAL A 214 -13.24 -11.45 -11.51
C VAL A 214 -13.96 -12.41 -12.43
N ARG A 215 -14.08 -12.05 -13.71
CA ARG A 215 -14.51 -12.94 -14.78
C ARG A 215 -13.36 -13.27 -15.72
N ILE A 216 -13.23 -14.54 -16.08
CA ILE A 216 -12.30 -15.04 -17.09
C ILE A 216 -13.08 -15.86 -18.13
N ASP A 217 -13.29 -15.29 -19.31
CA ASP A 217 -14.03 -15.90 -20.42
C ASP A 217 -13.14 -16.06 -21.66
N ASN A 218 -12.98 -17.30 -22.16
CA ASN A 218 -12.27 -17.59 -23.41
C ASN A 218 -10.86 -16.96 -23.50
N CYS A 219 -10.08 -17.10 -22.43
CA CYS A 219 -8.75 -16.52 -22.28
C CYS A 219 -7.65 -17.58 -22.16
N ALA A 220 -6.38 -17.15 -22.31
CA ALA A 220 -5.21 -18.00 -22.16
C ALA A 220 -4.12 -17.37 -21.28
N ASN A 221 -3.40 -18.13 -20.46
CA ASN A 221 -2.33 -17.62 -19.60
C ASN A 221 -2.81 -16.46 -18.72
N ILE A 222 -3.91 -16.67 -17.99
CA ILE A 222 -4.45 -15.68 -17.05
C ILE A 222 -4.11 -16.11 -15.63
N GLU A 223 -3.63 -15.15 -14.87
CA GLU A 223 -3.23 -15.33 -13.48
C GLU A 223 -4.08 -14.42 -12.57
N VAL A 224 -4.72 -14.99 -11.56
CA VAL A 224 -5.50 -14.24 -10.56
C VAL A 224 -5.01 -14.63 -9.19
N ASP A 225 -4.24 -13.74 -8.56
CA ASP A 225 -3.51 -14.10 -7.36
C ASP A 225 -3.34 -13.02 -6.29
N HIS A 226 -3.22 -13.45 -5.03
CA HIS A 226 -3.03 -12.55 -3.89
C HIS A 226 -4.09 -11.44 -3.83
N ASN A 227 -5.33 -11.75 -4.20
CA ASN A 227 -6.47 -10.85 -4.05
C ASN A 227 -7.32 -11.28 -2.85
N THR A 228 -7.97 -10.31 -2.21
CA THR A 228 -8.98 -10.59 -1.17
C THR A 228 -10.36 -10.29 -1.73
N PHE A 229 -11.22 -11.30 -1.75
CA PHE A 229 -12.61 -11.23 -2.18
C PHE A 229 -13.56 -11.34 -1.00
N THR A 230 -14.55 -10.44 -0.92
CA THR A 230 -15.64 -10.48 0.05
C THR A 230 -16.96 -9.97 -0.54
N GLY A 231 -18.04 -9.84 0.25
CA GLY A 231 -19.30 -9.26 -0.21
C GLY A 231 -20.14 -8.64 0.89
N SER A 232 -21.11 -7.80 0.49
CA SER A 232 -21.88 -6.99 1.44
C SER A 232 -23.36 -6.74 1.08
N ALA A 233 -23.86 -7.26 -0.05
CA ALA A 233 -25.15 -6.84 -0.60
C ALA A 233 -26.16 -7.95 -0.90
N GLY A 234 -25.86 -9.22 -0.60
CA GLY A 234 -26.79 -10.33 -0.91
C GLY A 234 -27.07 -10.47 -2.41
N SER A 235 -26.16 -9.99 -3.26
CA SER A 235 -26.26 -9.87 -4.71
C SER A 235 -24.91 -10.30 -5.31
N GLY A 236 -24.90 -10.72 -6.57
CA GLY A 236 -23.76 -11.38 -7.20
C GLY A 236 -23.93 -12.89 -7.34
N TRP A 237 -22.98 -13.49 -8.05
CA TRP A 237 -22.89 -14.92 -8.28
C TRP A 237 -21.66 -15.57 -7.61
N CYS A 238 -20.43 -15.15 -7.89
CA CYS A 238 -19.22 -15.76 -7.31
C CYS A 238 -18.04 -14.78 -7.17
N CYS A 239 -16.99 -15.16 -6.44
CA CYS A 239 -15.78 -14.34 -6.34
C CYS A 239 -14.99 -14.35 -7.65
N VAL A 240 -14.70 -15.54 -8.18
CA VAL A 240 -14.02 -15.73 -9.47
C VAL A 240 -14.86 -16.61 -10.38
N GLU A 241 -15.31 -16.05 -11.50
CA GLU A 241 -16.02 -16.75 -12.56
C GLU A 241 -15.04 -17.27 -13.62
N LEU A 242 -15.12 -18.56 -13.87
CA LEU A 242 -14.41 -19.22 -14.95
C LEU A 242 -15.42 -19.64 -16.02
N GLU A 243 -15.23 -19.12 -17.23
CA GLU A 243 -16.22 -19.22 -18.30
C GLU A 243 -15.61 -19.75 -19.62
N ASN A 244 -16.35 -20.67 -20.25
CA ASN A 244 -16.04 -21.23 -21.58
C ASN A 244 -14.63 -21.86 -21.71
N THR A 245 -13.91 -21.63 -22.81
CA THR A 245 -12.66 -22.36 -23.10
C THR A 245 -11.44 -21.63 -22.54
N LEU A 246 -10.82 -22.20 -21.51
CA LEU A 246 -9.70 -21.60 -20.80
C LEU A 246 -8.41 -22.41 -21.03
N THR A 247 -7.31 -21.71 -21.28
CA THR A 247 -5.99 -22.35 -21.48
C THR A 247 -4.99 -21.80 -20.49
N ASN A 248 -4.52 -22.63 -19.55
CA ASN A 248 -3.52 -22.23 -18.56
C ASN A 248 -3.99 -21.02 -17.74
N VAL A 249 -5.16 -21.18 -17.11
CA VAL A 249 -5.69 -20.21 -16.16
C VAL A 249 -5.37 -20.70 -14.75
N ASN A 250 -4.76 -19.84 -13.95
CA ASN A 250 -4.42 -20.12 -12.56
C ASN A 250 -5.13 -19.12 -11.65
N VAL A 251 -5.69 -19.64 -10.56
CA VAL A 251 -6.29 -18.85 -9.48
C VAL A 251 -5.63 -19.32 -8.19
N HIS A 252 -4.76 -18.48 -7.61
CA HIS A 252 -3.98 -18.91 -6.45
C HIS A 252 -3.60 -17.83 -5.45
N HIS A 253 -3.25 -18.21 -4.23
CA HIS A 253 -2.87 -17.30 -3.14
C HIS A 253 -3.93 -16.25 -2.82
N ASN A 254 -5.20 -16.46 -3.19
CA ASN A 254 -6.29 -15.54 -2.87
C ASN A 254 -6.93 -15.87 -1.53
N ILE A 255 -7.55 -14.86 -0.93
CA ILE A 255 -8.49 -15.01 0.18
C ILE A 255 -9.90 -14.80 -0.38
N MET A 256 -10.82 -15.75 -0.19
CA MET A 256 -12.23 -15.61 -0.58
C MET A 256 -13.11 -15.85 0.63
N HIS A 257 -13.76 -14.80 1.13
CA HIS A 257 -14.41 -14.88 2.41
C HIS A 257 -15.68 -14.06 2.58
N ASP A 258 -16.59 -14.57 3.41
CA ASP A 258 -17.77 -13.83 3.86
C ASP A 258 -18.61 -13.26 2.71
N TYR A 259 -18.62 -13.95 1.58
CA TYR A 259 -19.41 -13.58 0.41
C TYR A 259 -20.70 -14.40 0.35
N LYS A 260 -21.83 -13.68 0.24
CA LYS A 260 -23.16 -14.26 0.07
C LYS A 260 -23.87 -13.57 -1.09
N GLY A 261 -23.87 -14.20 -2.26
CA GLY A 261 -24.58 -13.71 -3.44
C GLY A 261 -26.06 -14.13 -3.47
N SER A 262 -26.81 -13.57 -4.43
CA SER A 262 -28.25 -13.84 -4.58
C SER A 262 -28.53 -15.15 -5.30
N SER A 263 -27.66 -15.54 -6.24
CA SER A 263 -27.82 -16.72 -7.10
C SER A 263 -26.84 -17.85 -6.77
N SER A 264 -25.66 -17.51 -6.26
CA SER A 264 -24.68 -18.42 -5.69
C SER A 264 -23.81 -17.65 -4.70
N SER A 265 -23.02 -18.36 -3.90
CA SER A 265 -22.03 -17.77 -3.01
C SER A 265 -20.65 -18.37 -3.26
N ALA A 266 -20.38 -18.80 -4.50
CA ALA A 266 -19.20 -19.59 -4.79
C ALA A 266 -17.90 -18.78 -4.64
N GLY A 267 -16.85 -19.42 -4.14
CA GLY A 267 -15.49 -18.88 -4.25
C GLY A 267 -15.07 -18.85 -5.72
N VAL A 268 -14.99 -20.03 -6.34
CA VAL A 268 -14.75 -20.18 -7.78
C VAL A 268 -15.98 -20.80 -8.47
N GLY A 269 -16.64 -20.01 -9.32
CA GLY A 269 -17.83 -20.40 -10.07
C GLY A 269 -17.52 -20.97 -11.46
N ASN A 270 -18.39 -21.84 -11.97
CA ASN A 270 -18.24 -22.50 -13.26
C ASN A 270 -19.38 -22.13 -14.23
N TRP A 271 -19.04 -21.42 -15.30
CA TRP A 271 -19.95 -21.16 -16.41
C TRP A 271 -19.45 -21.83 -17.70
N ASN A 272 -19.74 -23.13 -17.85
CA ASN A 272 -19.30 -23.93 -19.01
C ASN A 272 -17.77 -23.93 -19.20
N ALA A 273 -17.02 -23.76 -18.10
CA ALA A 273 -15.57 -23.74 -18.11
C ALA A 273 -14.99 -25.12 -18.47
N LYS A 274 -14.00 -25.11 -19.36
CA LYS A 274 -13.27 -26.29 -19.83
C LYS A 274 -11.86 -25.91 -20.28
N GLY A 275 -10.96 -26.90 -20.31
CA GLY A 275 -9.57 -26.72 -20.71
C GLY A 275 -8.61 -26.86 -19.53
N SER A 276 -7.55 -26.06 -19.49
CA SER A 276 -6.52 -26.13 -18.44
C SER A 276 -6.75 -25.03 -17.41
N ILE A 277 -7.25 -25.44 -16.23
CA ILE A 277 -7.69 -24.58 -15.14
C ILE A 277 -7.10 -25.14 -13.84
N ASN A 278 -6.23 -24.37 -13.19
CA ASN A 278 -5.66 -24.70 -11.90
C ASN A 278 -6.21 -23.75 -10.83
N VAL A 279 -6.75 -24.31 -9.76
CA VAL A 279 -7.25 -23.54 -8.62
C VAL A 279 -6.57 -24.13 -7.39
N HIS A 280 -5.54 -23.45 -6.89
CA HIS A 280 -4.67 -23.95 -5.84
C HIS A 280 -4.20 -22.83 -4.94
N ASP A 281 -3.74 -23.17 -3.75
CA ASP A 281 -3.24 -22.29 -2.71
C ASP A 281 -4.18 -21.12 -2.45
N ASN A 282 -5.49 -21.32 -2.43
CA ASN A 282 -6.43 -20.30 -1.97
C ASN A 282 -6.91 -20.62 -0.57
N VAL A 283 -7.29 -19.59 0.17
CA VAL A 283 -7.93 -19.70 1.49
C VAL A 283 -9.37 -19.25 1.35
N MET A 284 -10.31 -20.11 1.75
CA MET A 284 -11.73 -19.82 1.58
C MET A 284 -12.54 -20.17 2.83
N TRP A 285 -13.35 -19.23 3.31
CA TRP A 285 -14.31 -19.48 4.40
C TRP A 285 -15.61 -18.70 4.16
N ASN A 286 -16.73 -19.18 4.70
CA ASN A 286 -18.03 -18.52 4.54
C ASN A 286 -18.41 -18.17 3.08
N VAL A 287 -17.94 -18.97 2.13
CA VAL A 287 -18.36 -19.01 0.72
C VAL A 287 -18.79 -20.44 0.40
N SER A 288 -19.77 -20.61 -0.49
CA SER A 288 -20.32 -21.93 -0.81
C SER A 288 -20.98 -21.99 -2.18
N PRO A 289 -20.66 -23.01 -3.01
CA PRO A 289 -19.54 -23.96 -2.84
C PRO A 289 -18.18 -23.25 -2.87
N TYR A 290 -17.14 -23.85 -2.30
CA TYR A 290 -15.81 -23.24 -2.38
C TYR A 290 -15.31 -23.15 -3.83
N ILE A 291 -15.35 -24.27 -4.55
CA ILE A 291 -14.79 -24.41 -5.90
C ILE A 291 -15.74 -25.29 -6.73
N GLU A 292 -16.22 -24.77 -7.86
CA GLU A 292 -17.08 -25.50 -8.82
C GLU A 292 -16.29 -26.10 -9.99
N VAL A 293 -15.11 -25.56 -10.32
CA VAL A 293 -14.25 -26.00 -11.42
C VAL A 293 -12.78 -25.68 -11.16
N GLY A 294 -11.90 -26.48 -11.75
CA GLY A 294 -10.46 -26.44 -11.48
C GLY A 294 -10.06 -27.43 -10.38
N SER A 295 -8.77 -27.70 -10.28
CA SER A 295 -8.21 -28.60 -9.27
C SER A 295 -6.90 -28.08 -8.72
N GLY A 296 -6.57 -28.48 -7.49
CA GLY A 296 -5.39 -28.06 -6.76
C GLY A 296 -5.56 -28.14 -5.25
N THR A 297 -4.48 -27.91 -4.51
CA THR A 297 -4.46 -27.86 -3.04
C THR A 297 -5.08 -26.55 -2.57
N ASN A 298 -6.10 -26.54 -1.71
CA ASN A 298 -6.67 -25.29 -1.18
C ASN A 298 -6.97 -25.46 0.31
N ILE A 299 -6.99 -24.34 1.04
CA ILE A 299 -7.37 -24.28 2.45
C ILE A 299 -8.84 -23.89 2.51
N LEU A 300 -9.71 -24.88 2.71
CA LEU A 300 -11.16 -24.71 2.69
C LEU A 300 -11.73 -24.82 4.11
N GLY A 301 -12.47 -23.80 4.54
CA GLY A 301 -13.06 -23.72 5.87
C GLY A 301 -12.05 -23.80 7.02
N PRO A 302 -10.93 -23.02 7.01
CA PRO A 302 -10.01 -22.99 8.14
C PRO A 302 -10.71 -22.47 9.41
N SER A 303 -10.22 -22.85 10.59
CA SER A 303 -10.72 -22.28 11.85
C SER A 303 -10.32 -20.82 12.06
N ASP A 304 -9.20 -20.41 11.45
CA ASP A 304 -8.70 -19.03 11.46
C ASP A 304 -9.39 -18.23 10.35
N HIS A 305 -10.29 -17.33 10.73
CA HIS A 305 -11.01 -16.42 9.82
C HIS A 305 -10.45 -14.99 9.84
N SER A 306 -9.24 -14.77 10.39
CA SER A 306 -8.58 -13.47 10.34
C SER A 306 -7.96 -13.24 8.96
N VAL A 307 -8.46 -12.24 8.24
CA VAL A 307 -7.88 -11.84 6.95
C VAL A 307 -6.42 -11.42 7.15
N GLU A 308 -6.13 -10.65 8.20
CA GLU A 308 -4.77 -10.18 8.49
C GLU A 308 -3.78 -11.33 8.69
N ASN A 309 -4.20 -12.41 9.38
CA ASN A 309 -3.35 -13.59 9.59
C ASN A 309 -3.01 -14.29 8.29
N TRP A 310 -3.98 -14.41 7.37
CA TRP A 310 -3.75 -15.02 6.06
C TRP A 310 -2.92 -14.12 5.15
N VAL A 311 -3.08 -12.80 5.25
CA VAL A 311 -2.20 -11.83 4.59
C VAL A 311 -0.76 -11.99 5.04
N ALA A 312 -0.51 -12.10 6.34
CA ALA A 312 0.84 -12.37 6.88
C ALA A 312 1.42 -13.72 6.42
N LYS A 313 0.57 -14.70 6.11
CA LYS A 313 0.97 -16.00 5.55
C LYS A 313 1.17 -15.98 4.03
N GLY A 314 1.06 -14.82 3.39
CA GLY A 314 1.29 -14.69 1.94
C GLY A 314 0.02 -14.86 1.09
N TYR A 315 -1.18 -14.63 1.63
CA TYR A 315 -2.43 -14.74 0.86
C TYR A 315 -3.17 -13.40 0.77
N GLY A 316 -3.83 -13.14 -0.35
CA GLY A 316 -4.77 -12.02 -0.47
C GLY A 316 -4.14 -10.62 -0.50
N TYR A 317 -4.99 -9.61 -0.53
CA TYR A 317 -4.60 -8.20 -0.66
C TYR A 317 -3.66 -7.74 0.45
N GLY A 318 -2.51 -7.19 0.07
CA GLY A 318 -1.46 -6.72 0.97
C GLY A 318 -0.27 -7.67 1.12
N SER A 319 -0.42 -8.94 0.71
CA SER A 319 0.58 -9.99 0.90
C SER A 319 1.77 -9.90 -0.06
N ILE A 320 1.54 -9.46 -1.31
CA ILE A 320 2.60 -9.27 -2.31
C ILE A 320 2.99 -7.79 -2.42
N GLY A 321 3.76 -7.36 -1.44
CA GLY A 321 4.72 -6.28 -1.58
C GLY A 321 6.12 -6.74 -1.19
N ASN A 322 6.40 -8.05 -1.37
CA ASN A 322 7.53 -8.78 -0.82
C ASN A 322 8.14 -9.82 -1.77
N SER A 323 8.17 -9.56 -3.09
CA SER A 323 8.74 -10.52 -4.04
C SER A 323 9.62 -9.88 -5.13
N LEU A 324 10.86 -9.58 -4.73
CA LEU A 324 12.04 -9.59 -5.60
C LEU A 324 13.23 -10.05 -4.74
N THR A 325 13.39 -11.36 -4.59
CA THR A 325 14.68 -12.10 -4.56
C THR A 325 14.41 -13.57 -4.21
N ALA A 326 14.06 -14.35 -5.24
CA ALA A 326 14.47 -15.75 -5.22
C ALA A 326 15.99 -15.76 -5.46
N VAL A 327 16.78 -15.77 -4.38
CA VAL A 327 18.21 -16.07 -4.50
C VAL A 327 18.34 -17.56 -4.75
N THR A 328 18.81 -17.87 -5.94
CA THR A 328 19.38 -19.15 -6.33
C THR A 328 20.41 -19.58 -5.28
N GLU A 329 20.07 -20.57 -4.44
CA GLU A 329 21.09 -21.30 -3.68
C GLU A 329 21.89 -22.17 -4.65
N THR A 330 22.98 -21.62 -5.18
CA THR A 330 24.09 -22.44 -5.68
C THR A 330 24.74 -23.13 -4.50
N LYS A 331 24.50 -24.44 -4.37
CA LYS A 331 25.33 -25.34 -3.57
C LYS A 331 26.78 -25.25 -4.06
N GLU A 332 27.65 -24.63 -3.27
CA GLU A 332 29.07 -24.85 -3.38
C GLU A 332 29.41 -26.22 -2.79
N THR A 333 29.74 -27.16 -3.68
CA THR A 333 30.46 -28.39 -3.35
C THR A 333 31.91 -28.04 -3.04
N GLU A 334 32.28 -28.04 -1.76
CA GLU A 334 33.69 -28.05 -1.36
C GLU A 334 34.26 -29.48 -1.45
N VAL A 335 35.44 -29.52 -2.06
CA VAL A 335 36.17 -30.70 -2.49
C VAL A 335 36.88 -31.34 -1.29
N ALA A 336 36.68 -32.65 -1.13
CA ALA A 336 37.39 -33.47 -0.18
C ALA A 336 38.91 -33.44 -0.41
N THR A 337 39.66 -33.18 0.66
CA THR A 337 41.05 -33.66 0.81
C THR A 337 41.16 -34.46 2.10
N THR A 338 41.48 -35.74 1.93
CA THR A 338 41.80 -36.72 2.96
C THR A 338 43.20 -36.49 3.51
N ASN A 339 43.39 -36.66 4.82
CA ASN A 339 44.33 -37.64 5.38
C ASN A 339 44.30 -37.73 6.92
N ASP A 340 44.29 -38.99 7.37
CA ASP A 340 44.79 -39.60 8.60
C ASP A 340 44.25 -39.26 10.01
N GLN A 341 43.42 -40.20 10.48
CA GLN A 341 43.58 -41.05 11.68
C GLN A 341 44.09 -40.42 13.00
N THR A 342 43.24 -40.47 14.03
CA THR A 342 43.42 -41.39 15.18
C THR A 342 42.19 -41.47 16.08
N ILE A 343 42.03 -42.63 16.71
CA ILE A 343 40.88 -43.17 17.44
C ILE A 343 40.95 -42.75 18.93
N VAL A 344 39.80 -42.68 19.63
CA VAL A 344 39.49 -43.40 20.91
C VAL A 344 38.49 -42.64 21.83
N ASN A 345 37.35 -43.31 22.04
CA ASN A 345 36.44 -43.44 23.19
C ASN A 345 35.94 -42.24 24.06
N ASP A 346 34.61 -42.14 24.05
CA ASP A 346 33.67 -42.61 25.09
C ASP A 346 33.40 -41.79 26.37
N ASN A 347 32.10 -41.82 26.69
CA ASN A 347 31.39 -41.55 27.92
C ASN A 347 30.81 -40.16 28.24
N THR A 348 29.48 -40.24 28.25
CA THR A 348 28.42 -39.42 28.82
C THR A 348 28.53 -39.08 30.33
N VAL A 349 27.69 -38.11 30.68
CA VAL A 349 26.90 -37.87 31.91
C VAL A 349 27.37 -36.80 32.92
N THR A 350 26.44 -35.85 33.10
CA THR A 350 25.96 -35.20 34.33
C THR A 350 26.64 -33.98 34.94
N GLU A 351 25.76 -33.01 35.17
CA GLU A 351 25.81 -31.84 36.05
C GLU A 351 26.44 -32.10 37.42
N THR A 352 27.13 -31.09 37.97
CA THR A 352 26.61 -30.28 39.09
C THR A 352 27.61 -29.19 39.53
N SER A 353 27.07 -27.98 39.69
CA SER A 353 27.38 -26.94 40.68
C SER A 353 28.61 -27.12 41.58
N SER A 354 29.49 -26.11 41.64
CA SER A 354 29.60 -25.17 42.78
C SER A 354 30.77 -24.18 42.61
N ALA A 355 30.54 -22.97 43.12
CA ALA A 355 31.34 -21.75 42.98
C ALA A 355 32.63 -21.70 43.81
N VAL A 356 33.49 -20.68 43.54
CA VAL A 356 33.92 -19.59 44.45
C VAL A 356 35.33 -19.02 44.12
N THR A 357 35.35 -17.73 43.71
CA THR A 357 36.33 -16.59 43.92
C THR A 357 37.81 -16.72 43.49
N GLU A 358 38.55 -15.70 43.01
CA GLU A 358 38.75 -14.31 43.49
C GLU A 358 39.25 -13.34 42.38
N THR A 359 38.61 -12.16 42.31
CA THR A 359 39.08 -10.75 42.21
C THR A 359 40.39 -10.28 41.54
N ALA A 360 40.28 -9.24 40.69
CA ALA A 360 40.85 -7.86 40.81
C ALA A 360 40.63 -7.09 39.47
N SER A 361 39.63 -6.20 39.34
CA SER A 361 39.56 -4.75 39.67
C SER A 361 39.97 -3.80 38.53
N GLU A 362 39.02 -3.02 37.98
CA GLU A 362 39.19 -1.57 37.75
C GLU A 362 37.87 -0.85 37.38
N GLN A 363 37.54 0.14 38.23
CA GLN A 363 36.73 1.36 38.07
C GLN A 363 35.20 1.33 37.78
N GLU A 364 34.45 1.63 38.84
CA GLU A 364 33.07 2.15 38.84
C GLU A 364 33.00 3.58 38.27
N VAL A 365 32.00 3.80 37.41
CA VAL A 365 31.35 5.10 37.23
C VAL A 365 29.96 4.94 37.84
N GLU A 366 29.61 5.81 38.79
CA GLU A 366 28.30 5.82 39.48
C GLU A 366 27.16 5.84 38.46
N ALA A 367 26.34 4.78 38.47
CA ALA A 367 25.07 4.75 37.76
C ALA A 367 24.04 5.55 38.57
N GLY A 368 23.42 6.56 37.95
CA GLY A 368 22.27 7.26 38.52
C GLY A 368 21.10 6.32 38.77
N ASN A 369 20.17 6.73 39.65
CA ASN A 369 18.92 6.01 39.84
C ASN A 369 18.11 6.11 38.53
N VAL A 370 17.96 4.98 37.84
CA VAL A 370 17.06 4.85 36.69
C VAL A 370 15.69 4.46 37.22
N SER A 371 14.75 5.41 37.27
CA SER A 371 13.34 5.10 37.53
C SER A 371 12.63 4.97 36.19
N ASN A 372 12.16 3.76 35.88
CA ASN A 372 11.26 3.57 34.77
C ASN A 372 9.89 4.13 35.17
N ALA A 373 9.41 5.19 34.52
CA ALA A 373 8.00 5.54 34.53
C ALA A 373 7.24 4.46 33.71
N THR A 374 7.02 3.27 34.28
CA THR A 374 6.51 2.07 33.57
C THR A 374 5.00 2.10 33.28
N GLY A 375 4.47 3.23 32.83
CA GLY A 375 3.08 3.30 32.39
C GLY A 375 2.87 4.42 31.39
N ILE A 376 2.79 4.08 30.10
CA ILE A 376 1.99 4.89 29.18
C ILE A 376 0.60 4.92 29.78
N VAL A 377 0.08 6.12 30.02
CA VAL A 377 -1.28 6.28 30.53
C VAL A 377 -2.24 6.08 29.37
N ILE A 378 -1.99 6.74 28.25
CA ILE A 378 -2.79 6.71 27.03
C ILE A 378 -1.90 6.91 25.79
N ASP A 379 -2.20 6.18 24.73
CA ASP A 379 -1.90 6.61 23.36
C ASP A 379 -3.17 6.70 22.52
N ASN A 380 -3.20 7.61 21.54
CA ASN A 380 -4.39 7.81 20.71
C ASN A 380 -4.05 8.29 19.31
N ARG A 381 -4.54 7.54 18.33
CA ARG A 381 -4.29 7.77 16.92
C ARG A 381 -5.22 8.82 16.32
N LEU A 382 -4.63 9.79 15.64
CA LEU A 382 -5.32 10.79 14.82
C LEU A 382 -5.20 10.42 13.34
N ARG A 383 -6.34 10.18 12.67
CA ARG A 383 -6.36 9.75 11.27
C ARG A 383 -7.23 10.63 10.38
N GLU A 384 -6.60 11.28 9.40
CA GLU A 384 -7.26 12.23 8.49
C GLU A 384 -8.41 11.60 7.68
N ALA A 385 -8.25 10.38 7.18
CA ALA A 385 -9.29 9.71 6.38
C ALA A 385 -10.51 9.22 7.18
N SER A 386 -10.43 9.22 8.51
CA SER A 386 -11.56 8.89 9.39
C SER A 386 -11.64 9.93 10.49
N PRO A 387 -11.95 11.18 10.13
CA PRO A 387 -11.53 12.32 10.94
C PRO A 387 -12.36 12.53 12.21
N ASN A 388 -13.44 11.77 12.37
CA ASN A 388 -14.33 11.80 13.54
C ASN A 388 -14.39 10.42 14.23
N THR A 389 -13.39 9.55 14.01
CA THR A 389 -13.31 8.23 14.65
C THR A 389 -12.25 8.26 15.74
N VAL A 390 -12.61 7.77 16.92
CA VAL A 390 -11.69 7.57 18.05
C VAL A 390 -10.94 6.25 17.87
N TYR A 391 -9.65 6.23 18.17
CA TYR A 391 -8.76 5.09 17.94
C TYR A 391 -7.91 4.74 19.17
N GLN A 392 -8.57 4.52 20.31
CA GLN A 392 -7.90 4.23 21.58
C GLN A 392 -7.38 2.78 21.74
N ASP A 393 -7.85 1.83 20.92
CA ASP A 393 -7.66 0.38 21.10
C ASP A 393 -6.79 -0.24 19.99
N LYS A 394 -5.85 0.55 19.44
CA LYS A 394 -5.01 0.12 18.32
C LYS A 394 -3.63 -0.25 18.83
N VAL A 395 -3.12 -1.39 18.37
CA VAL A 395 -1.82 -1.95 18.77
C VAL A 395 -0.60 -1.23 18.18
N TYR A 396 -0.80 -0.04 17.60
CA TYR A 396 0.23 0.70 16.90
C TYR A 396 0.04 2.21 17.03
N ILE A 397 1.17 2.90 17.15
CA ILE A 397 1.36 4.34 17.00
C ILE A 397 1.81 4.56 15.57
N ASP A 398 0.94 5.12 14.73
CA ASP A 398 1.24 5.32 13.33
C ASP A 398 1.21 6.79 12.92
N ILE A 399 2.27 7.20 12.22
CA ILE A 399 2.53 8.61 11.94
C ILE A 399 2.98 8.80 10.50
N GLY A 400 2.79 10.02 10.01
CA GLY A 400 3.18 10.44 8.68
C GLY A 400 2.12 10.20 7.62
N GLY A 401 2.51 10.30 6.35
CA GLY A 401 1.57 10.32 5.23
C GLY A 401 1.53 9.02 4.44
N ARG A 402 0.33 8.48 4.23
CA ARG A 402 0.11 7.44 3.22
C ARG A 402 -0.53 8.07 1.99
N PRO A 403 0.15 8.08 0.83
CA PRO A 403 -0.42 8.56 -0.42
C PRO A 403 -1.76 7.87 -0.71
N GLY A 404 -2.79 8.67 -1.01
CA GLY A 404 -4.16 8.18 -1.26
C GLY A 404 -4.96 7.78 -0.01
N VAL A 405 -4.38 7.81 1.18
CA VAL A 405 -5.11 7.55 2.43
C VAL A 405 -5.18 8.79 3.32
N GLY A 406 -4.11 9.57 3.41
CA GLY A 406 -4.07 10.77 4.24
C GLY A 406 -3.04 10.67 5.35
N ARG A 407 -3.06 11.67 6.22
CA ARG A 407 -2.09 11.87 7.30
C ARG A 407 -2.48 11.14 8.58
N TYR A 408 -1.44 10.75 9.30
CA TYR A 408 -1.49 10.08 10.58
C TYR A 408 -0.59 10.81 11.57
N ARG A 409 -1.09 10.96 12.78
CA ARG A 409 -0.38 11.52 13.92
C ARG A 409 -0.84 10.77 15.15
N ASP A 410 -0.06 10.83 16.21
CA ASP A 410 -0.42 10.21 17.48
C ASP A 410 -0.23 11.18 18.64
N LEU A 411 -0.99 10.91 19.70
CA LEU A 411 -0.86 11.56 20.99
C LEU A 411 -0.42 10.51 22.01
N LEU A 412 0.58 10.84 22.83
CA LEU A 412 1.11 9.98 23.88
C LEU A 412 1.07 10.72 25.22
N LEU A 413 0.56 10.10 26.28
CA LEU A 413 0.55 10.68 27.62
C LEU A 413 1.20 9.73 28.62
N PHE A 414 2.20 10.23 29.33
CA PHE A 414 2.86 9.55 30.45
C PHE A 414 2.55 10.29 31.74
N ASP A 415 2.37 9.53 32.83
CA ASP A 415 2.21 10.11 34.16
C ASP A 415 3.57 10.59 34.67
N LEU A 416 3.66 11.89 34.94
CA LEU A 416 4.86 12.53 35.46
C LEU A 416 4.67 12.99 36.92
N SER A 417 3.57 12.64 37.56
CA SER A 417 3.19 13.15 38.88
C SER A 417 4.14 12.75 40.02
N GLU A 418 4.95 11.70 39.82
CA GLU A 418 5.99 11.29 40.76
C GLU A 418 7.21 12.21 40.75
N TYR A 419 7.43 12.95 39.65
CA TYR A 419 8.53 13.89 39.50
C TYR A 419 8.04 15.29 39.87
N ASN A 420 8.69 15.93 40.84
CA ASN A 420 8.31 17.25 41.34
C ASN A 420 9.46 18.28 41.32
N ASP A 421 10.64 17.88 40.86
CA ASP A 421 11.82 18.73 40.78
C ASP A 421 12.53 18.55 39.44
N ALA A 422 12.20 19.42 38.48
CA ALA A 422 12.77 19.37 37.13
C ALA A 422 14.29 19.57 37.11
N GLU A 423 14.88 20.20 38.14
CA GLU A 423 16.33 20.36 38.25
C GLU A 423 17.04 19.05 38.56
N ASN A 424 16.33 18.06 39.12
CA ASN A 424 16.89 16.74 39.36
C ASN A 424 16.89 15.89 38.10
N ILE A 425 16.00 16.13 37.14
CA ILE A 425 15.97 15.40 35.88
C ILE A 425 17.22 15.72 35.06
N THR A 426 18.08 14.73 34.83
CA THR A 426 19.27 14.85 33.98
C THR A 426 18.99 14.49 32.54
N ASN A 427 18.11 13.50 32.33
CA ASN A 427 17.74 13.02 31.01
C ASN A 427 16.33 12.44 31.02
N ALA A 428 15.57 12.65 29.94
CA ALA A 428 14.33 11.94 29.66
C ALA A 428 14.35 11.40 28.23
N THR A 429 14.25 10.07 28.09
CA THR A 429 14.31 9.37 26.82
C THR A 429 12.97 8.71 26.51
N LEU A 430 12.33 9.13 25.42
CA LEU A 430 11.18 8.44 24.85
C LEU A 430 11.67 7.35 23.89
N SER A 431 11.38 6.09 24.20
CA SER A 431 11.75 4.92 23.41
C SER A 431 10.53 4.36 22.68
N LEU A 432 10.60 4.29 21.35
CA LEU A 432 9.53 3.77 20.49
C LEU A 432 10.01 2.55 19.70
N TYR A 433 9.25 1.46 19.71
CA TYR A 433 9.65 0.20 19.06
C TYR A 433 9.21 0.18 17.59
N TRP A 434 10.15 0.34 16.65
CA TRP A 434 9.83 0.48 15.23
C TRP A 434 9.60 -0.89 14.57
N TYR A 435 8.39 -1.11 14.05
CA TYR A 435 8.00 -2.40 13.46
C TYR A 435 7.40 -2.29 12.05
N TYR A 436 6.99 -1.11 11.59
CA TYR A 436 6.36 -0.92 10.27
C TYR A 436 6.95 0.28 9.52
N PRO A 437 7.14 0.23 8.18
CA PRO A 437 6.62 -0.76 7.21
C PRO A 437 7.34 -2.11 7.18
N ASP A 438 6.61 -3.18 7.48
CA ASP A 438 7.15 -4.54 7.61
C ASP A 438 7.87 -5.01 6.34
N GLY A 439 9.19 -5.16 6.44
CA GLY A 439 10.08 -5.60 5.36
C GLY A 439 10.16 -4.68 4.14
N ARG A 440 9.73 -3.42 4.23
CA ARG A 440 9.68 -2.51 3.06
C ARG A 440 10.43 -1.21 3.30
N GLU A 441 11.11 -0.75 2.26
CA GLU A 441 11.65 0.60 2.19
C GLU A 441 10.52 1.63 1.97
N ARG A 442 10.76 2.86 2.42
CA ARG A 442 9.94 4.04 2.12
C ARG A 442 10.62 4.83 0.98
N PRO A 443 9.84 5.48 0.10
CA PRO A 443 10.40 6.30 -0.96
C PRO A 443 11.12 7.55 -0.45
N GLU A 444 10.80 8.00 0.76
CA GLU A 444 11.39 9.17 1.41
C GLU A 444 11.76 8.83 2.86
N ASP A 445 12.70 9.59 3.42
CA ASP A 445 13.05 9.49 4.84
C ASP A 445 11.87 9.90 5.72
N ALA A 446 11.65 9.16 6.79
CA ALA A 446 10.70 9.53 7.82
C ALA A 446 11.43 10.28 8.94
N VAL A 447 11.32 11.60 8.90
CA VAL A 447 11.81 12.47 9.99
C VAL A 447 10.71 12.57 11.04
N VAL A 448 10.84 11.79 12.11
CA VAL A 448 9.91 11.78 13.24
C VAL A 448 10.17 12.97 14.13
N GLU A 449 9.11 13.62 14.60
CA GLU A 449 9.16 14.89 15.33
C GLU A 449 8.20 14.88 16.53
N ILE A 450 8.67 15.40 17.65
CA ILE A 450 7.91 15.53 18.90
C ILE A 450 7.56 17.00 19.17
N TYR A 451 6.29 17.25 19.44
CA TYR A 451 5.73 18.56 19.80
C TYR A 451 4.89 18.48 21.07
N ARG A 452 4.64 19.63 21.70
CA ARG A 452 3.72 19.75 22.83
C ARG A 452 2.29 19.98 22.35
N PRO A 453 1.30 19.13 22.69
CA PRO A 453 -0.11 19.43 22.43
C PRO A 453 -0.52 20.75 23.12
N ALA A 454 -1.19 21.63 22.39
CA ALA A 454 -1.45 23.00 22.85
C ALA A 454 -2.42 23.07 24.05
N VAL A 455 -3.29 22.07 24.18
CA VAL A 455 -4.32 21.97 25.22
C VAL A 455 -4.52 20.49 25.57
N ALA A 456 -4.99 20.21 26.78
CA ALA A 456 -5.46 18.89 27.17
C ALA A 456 -6.52 18.34 26.20
N TRP A 457 -6.52 17.03 26.06
CA TRP A 457 -7.37 16.26 25.17
C TRP A 457 -7.93 15.06 25.93
N ASP A 458 -9.10 14.59 25.50
CA ASP A 458 -9.80 13.46 26.12
C ASP A 458 -9.54 12.18 25.33
N PRO A 459 -8.85 11.18 25.91
CA PRO A 459 -8.61 9.88 25.28
C PRO A 459 -9.85 9.18 24.71
N GLU A 460 -11.01 9.34 25.35
CA GLU A 460 -12.23 8.64 24.94
C GLU A 460 -12.91 9.32 23.74
N ASN A 461 -12.59 10.58 23.46
CA ASN A 461 -13.28 11.42 22.48
C ASN A 461 -12.36 12.08 21.44
N VAL A 462 -11.04 11.96 21.59
CA VAL A 462 -10.08 12.57 20.68
C VAL A 462 -10.13 11.92 19.29
N THR A 463 -10.15 12.76 18.27
CA THR A 463 -10.19 12.40 16.85
C THR A 463 -9.33 13.38 16.05
N TRP A 464 -9.21 13.16 14.74
CA TRP A 464 -8.53 14.13 13.87
C TRP A 464 -9.18 15.53 13.92
N ASN A 465 -10.50 15.64 14.03
CA ASN A 465 -11.20 16.93 14.05
C ASN A 465 -11.45 17.49 15.45
N SER A 466 -11.44 16.66 16.49
CA SER A 466 -11.85 17.06 17.85
C SER A 466 -10.86 16.59 18.90
N ARG A 467 -10.60 17.43 19.89
CA ARG A 467 -9.75 17.09 21.04
C ARG A 467 -10.50 16.48 22.21
N ASP A 468 -11.82 16.66 22.23
CA ASP A 468 -12.73 16.31 23.31
C ASP A 468 -14.17 16.25 22.74
N ASP A 469 -15.14 15.77 23.52
CA ASP A 469 -16.55 15.62 23.12
C ASP A 469 -17.14 16.97 22.66
N GLY A 470 -17.41 17.07 21.36
CA GLY A 470 -17.94 18.28 20.73
C GLY A 470 -16.96 19.47 20.67
N VAL A 471 -15.70 19.31 21.08
CA VAL A 471 -14.70 20.39 21.05
C VAL A 471 -13.66 20.15 19.96
N HIS A 472 -13.73 20.96 18.91
CA HIS A 472 -12.81 20.87 17.78
C HIS A 472 -11.40 21.36 18.11
N TRP A 473 -10.42 20.76 17.42
CA TRP A 473 -9.13 21.42 17.23
C TRP A 473 -9.31 22.69 16.39
N THR A 474 -8.42 23.67 16.54
CA THR A 474 -8.34 24.80 15.61
C THR A 474 -7.84 24.31 14.25
N HIS A 475 -6.84 23.42 14.26
CA HIS A 475 -6.31 22.76 13.07
C HIS A 475 -6.59 21.25 13.13
N PRO A 476 -7.28 20.68 12.11
CA PRO A 476 -7.45 19.24 12.02
C PRO A 476 -6.11 18.50 12.08
N GLY A 477 -6.05 17.44 12.87
CA GLY A 477 -4.85 16.69 13.19
C GLY A 477 -4.10 17.19 14.42
N GLY A 478 -4.67 18.14 15.19
CA GLY A 478 -4.12 18.60 16.46
C GLY A 478 -3.54 20.00 16.42
N ASP A 479 -3.65 20.69 17.56
CA ASP A 479 -2.96 21.95 17.82
C ASP A 479 -1.70 21.69 18.68
N TRP A 480 -0.56 22.25 18.30
CA TRP A 480 0.69 22.09 19.05
C TRP A 480 1.50 23.38 19.17
N PHE A 481 2.42 23.38 20.14
CA PHE A 481 3.54 24.30 20.24
C PHE A 481 4.86 23.57 20.00
N ASP A 482 5.77 24.27 19.33
CA ASP A 482 7.15 23.83 19.15
C ASP A 482 8.03 24.21 20.35
N MET A 483 9.32 23.88 20.34
CA MET A 483 10.24 24.15 21.45
C MET A 483 10.49 25.65 21.70
N ASN A 484 10.14 26.52 20.75
CA ASN A 484 10.23 27.96 20.89
C ASN A 484 8.89 28.59 21.28
N ASN A 485 7.92 27.76 21.69
CA ASN A 485 6.56 28.14 22.05
C ASN A 485 5.80 28.81 20.88
N ILE A 486 6.10 28.43 19.64
CA ILE A 486 5.39 28.89 18.44
C ILE A 486 4.25 27.92 18.12
N SER A 487 3.03 28.44 18.04
CA SER A 487 1.85 27.67 17.65
C SER A 487 2.03 27.14 16.22
N GLN A 488 1.84 25.84 16.01
CA GLN A 488 2.06 25.16 14.73
C GLN A 488 3.51 25.35 14.19
N GLY A 489 4.47 25.60 15.07
CA GLY A 489 5.87 25.79 14.70
C GLY A 489 6.54 24.51 14.20
N ASP A 490 7.73 24.66 13.62
CA ASP A 490 8.50 23.62 12.93
C ASP A 490 9.82 23.26 13.64
N ALA A 491 10.04 23.75 14.86
CA ALA A 491 11.18 23.40 15.71
C ALA A 491 10.78 22.37 16.78
N PRO A 492 10.85 21.05 16.49
CA PRO A 492 10.41 20.03 17.43
C PRO A 492 11.31 19.95 18.66
N TYR A 493 10.77 19.46 19.78
CA TYR A 493 11.54 19.18 21.00
C TYR A 493 12.55 18.05 20.79
N ALA A 494 12.18 17.07 19.95
CA ALA A 494 13.02 15.93 19.62
C ALA A 494 12.77 15.50 18.18
N THR A 495 13.80 14.96 17.54
CA THR A 495 13.67 14.38 16.20
C THR A 495 14.58 13.19 16.02
N ILE A 496 14.12 12.22 15.23
CA ILE A 496 14.93 11.13 14.72
C ILE A 496 14.59 10.89 13.24
N THR A 497 15.60 10.57 12.45
CA THR A 497 15.43 10.22 11.05
C THR A 497 15.50 8.71 10.89
N LEU A 498 14.44 8.12 10.34
CA LEU A 498 14.45 6.76 9.84
C LEU A 498 14.65 6.84 8.32
N ASN A 499 15.80 6.39 7.81
CA ASN A 499 16.09 6.52 6.38
C ASN A 499 15.05 5.77 5.55
N GLY A 500 14.72 6.28 4.36
CA GLY A 500 13.76 5.64 3.47
C GLY A 500 14.20 4.23 3.09
N SER A 501 15.50 4.03 2.89
CA SER A 501 16.11 2.73 2.60
C SER A 501 16.18 1.77 3.78
N ASP A 502 15.99 2.24 5.01
CA ASP A 502 16.01 1.38 6.18
C ASP A 502 14.65 0.70 6.33
N ILE A 503 14.69 -0.61 6.60
CA ILE A 503 13.51 -1.39 6.98
C ILE A 503 13.44 -1.51 8.51
N PRO A 504 12.23 -1.71 9.10
CA PRO A 504 12.11 -1.91 10.53
C PRO A 504 12.95 -3.10 11.00
N ASP A 505 13.84 -2.84 11.94
CA ASP A 505 14.74 -3.82 12.54
C ASP A 505 14.19 -4.39 13.86
N ASN A 506 12.96 -4.03 14.22
CA ASN A 506 12.26 -4.47 15.42
C ASN A 506 13.10 -4.18 16.68
N ARG A 507 13.49 -2.92 16.86
CA ARG A 507 14.11 -2.44 18.11
C ARG A 507 13.57 -1.06 18.51
N TYR A 508 13.98 -0.62 19.69
CA TYR A 508 13.71 0.72 20.20
C TYR A 508 14.54 1.79 19.50
N TYR A 509 13.87 2.89 19.16
CA TYR A 509 14.43 4.14 18.71
C TYR A 509 14.18 5.20 19.76
N GLU A 510 15.23 5.94 20.11
CA GLU A 510 15.24 6.79 21.29
C GLU A 510 15.26 8.27 20.90
N LEU A 511 14.36 9.03 21.50
CA LEU A 511 14.19 10.47 21.34
C LEU A 511 14.48 11.13 22.68
N ASN A 512 15.43 12.08 22.71
CA ASN A 512 15.67 12.89 23.88
C ASN A 512 14.57 13.95 24.00
N VAL A 513 13.70 13.80 24.99
CA VAL A 513 12.56 14.69 25.28
C VAL A 513 12.74 15.45 26.60
N THR A 514 13.99 15.55 27.09
CA THR A 514 14.33 16.13 28.40
C THR A 514 13.74 17.51 28.62
N ASP A 515 13.86 18.40 27.63
CA ASP A 515 13.41 19.80 27.77
C ASP A 515 11.89 19.86 27.98
N LEU A 516 11.11 19.13 27.17
CA LEU A 516 9.66 19.09 27.31
C LEU A 516 9.21 18.46 28.64
N VAL A 517 9.88 17.38 29.07
CA VAL A 517 9.57 16.76 30.37
C VAL A 517 9.85 17.71 31.53
N LYS A 518 10.96 18.46 31.48
CA LYS A 518 11.28 19.46 32.51
C LYS A 518 10.27 20.59 32.55
N GLU A 519 9.81 21.06 31.40
CA GLU A 519 8.77 22.07 31.29
C GLU A 519 7.41 21.62 31.86
N TYR A 520 7.11 20.33 31.83
CA TYR A 520 5.94 19.78 32.52
C TYR A 520 6.16 19.66 34.03
N VAL A 521 7.31 19.14 34.45
CA VAL A 521 7.61 18.89 35.87
C VAL A 521 7.83 20.20 36.65
N ASN A 522 8.39 21.24 36.03
CA ASN A 522 8.56 22.56 36.67
C ASN A 522 7.26 23.37 36.73
N GLY A 523 6.17 22.88 36.08
CA GLY A 523 4.87 23.53 36.04
C GLY A 523 4.78 24.75 35.12
N GLU A 524 5.74 24.95 34.19
CA GLU A 524 5.64 25.97 33.14
C GLU A 524 4.43 25.70 32.25
N TYR A 525 4.16 24.42 31.95
CA TYR A 525 2.96 23.97 31.25
C TYR A 525 2.31 22.78 31.94
N GLU A 526 0.99 22.64 31.77
CA GLU A 526 0.29 21.40 32.13
C GLU A 526 0.82 20.24 31.29
N ASN A 527 0.93 19.05 31.88
CA ASN A 527 1.32 17.83 31.15
C ASN A 527 0.20 17.42 30.18
N THR A 528 0.33 17.84 28.92
CA THR A 528 -0.58 17.47 27.83
C THR A 528 -0.03 16.31 26.97
N GLY A 529 1.12 15.74 27.35
CA GLY A 529 1.75 14.63 26.66
C GLY A 529 2.59 15.04 25.45
N PHE A 530 2.63 14.21 24.42
CA PHE A 530 3.43 14.38 23.23
C PHE A 530 2.54 14.24 22.00
N LEU A 531 2.61 15.22 21.08
CA LEU A 531 2.13 15.04 19.71
C LEU A 531 3.31 14.55 18.87
N ILE A 532 3.12 13.41 18.23
CA ILE A 532 4.13 12.81 17.35
C ILE A 532 3.63 12.80 15.91
N LYS A 533 4.47 13.28 14.99
CA LYS A 533 4.23 13.30 13.55
C LYS A 533 5.53 13.11 12.79
N THR A 534 5.45 12.81 11.50
CA THR A 534 6.62 13.01 10.64
C THR A 534 6.63 14.45 10.12
N ARG A 535 7.80 14.94 9.68
CA ARG A 535 7.94 16.31 9.15
C ARG A 535 7.07 16.54 7.91
N THR A 536 7.16 15.64 6.93
CA THR A 536 6.60 15.84 5.59
C THR A 536 5.15 15.39 5.50
N GLU A 537 4.78 14.34 6.26
CA GLU A 537 3.46 13.71 6.26
C GLU A 537 2.97 13.35 4.85
N ASN A 538 3.89 12.88 4.01
CA ASN A 538 3.63 12.42 2.65
C ASN A 538 4.64 11.34 2.27
N ALA A 539 4.14 10.13 2.00
CA ALA A 539 4.93 8.96 1.60
C ALA A 539 6.03 8.54 2.59
N ASP A 540 5.94 9.01 3.84
CA ASP A 540 6.90 8.82 4.93
C ASP A 540 6.28 8.09 6.12
N TYR A 541 5.19 7.35 5.88
CA TYR A 541 4.46 6.65 6.94
C TYR A 541 5.32 5.60 7.65
N VAL A 542 5.26 5.60 8.98
CA VAL A 542 5.90 4.61 9.86
C VAL A 542 4.94 4.21 10.98
N ALA A 543 5.15 3.03 11.58
CA ALA A 543 4.47 2.69 12.81
C ALA A 543 5.38 2.03 13.84
N PHE A 544 5.11 2.37 15.09
CA PHE A 544 5.69 1.80 16.30
C PHE A 544 4.61 1.01 17.04
N TYR A 545 4.97 0.07 17.89
CA TYR A 545 3.96 -0.56 18.76
C TYR A 545 3.42 0.45 19.77
N SER A 546 2.13 0.32 20.10
CA SER A 546 1.46 1.14 21.12
C SER A 546 1.42 0.44 22.49
N SER A 547 0.76 1.06 23.47
CA SER A 547 0.46 0.43 24.77
C SER A 547 -0.47 -0.79 24.67
N GLU A 548 -1.24 -0.91 23.59
CA GLU A 548 -2.20 -2.01 23.38
C GLU A 548 -1.54 -3.29 22.84
N VAL A 549 -0.24 -3.29 22.51
CA VAL A 549 0.44 -4.52 22.08
C VAL A 549 0.53 -5.54 23.23
N GLU A 550 0.29 -6.82 22.92
CA GLU A 550 0.31 -7.91 23.91
C GLU A 550 1.70 -8.10 24.56
N ASP A 551 2.77 -7.89 23.80
CA ASP A 551 4.13 -8.03 24.29
C ASP A 551 4.59 -6.73 24.97
N GLU A 552 4.48 -6.67 26.28
CA GLU A 552 4.83 -5.50 27.10
C GLU A 552 6.25 -4.98 26.85
N LYS A 553 7.17 -5.84 26.40
CA LYS A 553 8.57 -5.47 26.09
C LYS A 553 8.74 -4.69 24.78
N LYS A 554 7.65 -4.44 24.07
CA LYS A 554 7.61 -3.67 22.82
C LYS A 554 6.80 -2.38 22.96
N ARG A 555 6.18 -2.15 24.11
CA ARG A 555 5.40 -0.93 24.38
C ARG A 555 6.33 0.29 24.43
N PRO A 556 5.85 1.49 24.08
CA PRO A 556 6.59 2.72 24.31
C PRO A 556 7.03 2.88 25.77
N MET A 557 8.16 3.53 25.98
CA MET A 557 8.68 3.77 27.32
C MET A 557 9.19 5.20 27.43
N LEU A 558 9.00 5.81 28.60
CA LEU A 558 9.65 7.05 28.96
C LEU A 558 10.57 6.76 30.13
N ASN A 559 11.88 6.79 29.89
CA ASN A 559 12.88 6.63 30.93
C ASN A 559 13.33 8.00 31.43
N ILE A 560 13.25 8.23 32.73
CA ILE A 560 13.67 9.49 33.36
C ILE A 560 14.84 9.18 34.31
N GLU A 561 15.95 9.86 34.08
CA GLU A 561 17.13 9.79 34.93
C GLU A 561 17.16 11.04 35.80
N GLU A 562 17.30 10.83 37.12
CA GLU A 562 17.51 11.90 38.08
C GLU A 562 18.96 11.91 38.57
N LYS A 563 19.43 13.07 39.02
CA LYS A 563 20.70 13.23 39.73
C LYS A 563 20.75 12.21 40.88
N ALA A 564 21.88 11.53 41.02
CA ALA A 564 22.11 10.66 42.16
C ALA A 564 21.91 11.44 43.46
N VAL A 565 21.04 10.93 44.34
CA VAL A 565 20.85 11.48 45.67
C VAL A 565 22.11 11.14 46.48
N VAL A 566 22.95 12.13 46.74
CA VAL A 566 24.14 12.00 47.59
C VAL A 566 23.77 12.01 49.07
#